data_AF-A0A928E1I2-F1
#
_entry.id   AF-A0A928E1I2-F1
#
_cell.length_a   1.000
_cell.length_b   1.000
_cell.length_c   1.000
_cell.angle_alpha   90.00
_cell.angle_beta   90.00
_cell.angle_gamma   90.00
#
_symmetry.space_group_name_H-M   'P 1'
#
loop_
_entity.id
_entity.type
_entity.pdbx_description
1 polymer ?
#
loop_
_entity_poly.entity_id
_entity_poly.type
_entity_poly.pdbx_seq_one_letter_code
_entity_poly.pdbx_strand_id
1 'polypeptide(L)'
;MFFMKKLLLGLGFLFLISLGGAGTQSNSLLMQGMGFFGIIIGLVILYVFGKMVWRGVGCFPSFLIMSLIVLFMMYSFGMFNNGLSGVGDAILKFIGRETTSQTSQSDAAPMPSMQNKRLPAQDKFKPEFEDNKLENNNQNSYENASLFDDVQSAPDDGFEQQTAPVEQQQGQANPTGFIDNVLSAISGKHSPAQQPKQFNPNDYPVVYGSVRVVNADTLIMYGKYFKLFGIDAPESNQTCANKSGRSYNCGREAAMWLKNWIGDNELECHVIRQNTKGDMEGTCSYGPYDLGAALVNAGWAVANVQVTDIYYPYETQAKENRRGLWQGQFYMPWDWRKMQNRKAKIKVIKPKKKKNMFGI
;
A
#
# COMPACT_ATOMS: atom_id res chain seq x y z
N MET A 1 34.71 -4.51 15.08
CA MET A 1 33.75 -5.05 16.07
C MET A 1 32.38 -5.46 15.50
N PHE A 2 31.67 -4.63 14.72
CA PHE A 2 30.25 -4.89 14.35
C PHE A 2 29.96 -6.26 13.72
N PHE A 3 30.91 -6.82 12.96
CA PHE A 3 30.76 -8.13 12.31
C PHE A 3 30.74 -9.30 13.30
N MET A 4 31.68 -9.34 14.26
CA MET A 4 31.77 -10.42 15.27
C MET A 4 30.49 -10.56 16.11
N LYS A 5 29.90 -9.45 16.55
CA LYS A 5 28.62 -9.49 17.29
C LYS A 5 27.47 -10.08 16.45
N LYS A 6 27.45 -9.85 15.13
CA LYS A 6 26.45 -10.45 14.24
C LYS A 6 26.74 -11.92 13.91
N LEU A 7 28.01 -12.32 13.83
CA LEU A 7 28.41 -13.72 13.65
C LEU A 7 28.03 -14.59 14.86
N LEU A 8 28.27 -14.09 16.07
CA LEU A 8 27.86 -14.75 17.33
C LEU A 8 26.34 -14.91 17.44
N LEU A 9 25.57 -13.89 17.04
CA LEU A 9 24.10 -13.98 16.98
C LEU A 9 23.63 -15.04 15.97
N GLY A 10 24.31 -15.18 14.82
CA GLY A 10 24.02 -16.24 13.85
C GLY A 10 24.31 -17.65 14.37
N LEU A 11 25.46 -17.84 15.03
CA LEU A 11 25.84 -19.12 15.64
C LEU A 11 24.88 -19.54 16.77
N GLY A 12 24.52 -18.61 17.67
CA GLY A 12 23.54 -18.87 18.73
C GLY A 12 22.16 -19.23 18.19
N PHE A 13 21.76 -18.67 17.05
CA PHE A 13 20.49 -19.02 16.40
C PHE A 13 20.52 -20.40 15.74
N LEU A 14 21.64 -20.80 15.14
CA LEU A 14 21.82 -22.13 14.56
C LEU A 14 21.75 -23.23 15.64
N PHE A 15 22.28 -22.96 16.84
CA PHE A 15 22.11 -23.82 18.02
C PHE A 15 20.64 -23.96 18.45
N LEU A 16 19.87 -22.86 18.47
CA LEU A 16 18.43 -22.89 18.79
C LEU A 16 17.61 -23.70 17.78
N ILE A 17 17.93 -23.60 16.49
CA ILE A 17 17.30 -24.45 15.45
C ILE A 17 17.64 -25.93 15.70
N SER A 18 18.89 -26.23 16.05
CA SER A 18 19.33 -27.61 16.33
C SER A 18 18.62 -28.23 17.54
N LEU A 19 18.31 -27.45 18.58
CA LEU A 19 17.49 -27.92 19.71
C LEU A 19 16.00 -28.03 19.33
N GLY A 20 15.47 -27.08 18.56
CA GLY A 20 14.06 -27.07 18.14
C GLY A 20 13.68 -28.24 17.24
N GLY A 21 14.60 -28.72 16.39
CA GLY A 21 14.36 -29.85 15.49
C GLY A 21 14.00 -31.16 16.19
N ALA A 22 14.52 -31.39 17.41
CA ALA A 22 14.35 -32.64 18.15
C ALA A 22 12.88 -32.92 18.56
N GLY A 23 12.04 -31.89 18.70
CA GLY A 23 10.62 -32.06 19.05
C GLY A 23 9.77 -32.71 17.95
N THR A 24 10.20 -32.66 16.69
CA THR A 24 9.38 -33.05 15.53
C THR A 24 9.13 -34.55 15.39
N GLN A 25 9.95 -35.40 16.02
CA GLN A 25 9.81 -36.86 16.03
C GLN A 25 9.15 -37.42 17.30
N SER A 26 8.58 -36.56 18.15
CA SER A 26 7.90 -36.99 19.37
C SER A 26 6.43 -37.34 19.11
N ASN A 27 5.97 -38.46 19.68
CA ASN A 27 4.56 -38.90 19.59
C ASN A 27 3.60 -38.03 20.44
N SER A 28 4.09 -36.97 21.07
CA SER A 28 3.32 -36.10 21.96
C SER A 28 2.91 -34.82 21.23
N LEU A 29 1.62 -34.69 20.92
CA LEU A 29 1.03 -33.56 20.17
C LEU A 29 1.53 -32.17 20.64
N LEU A 30 1.71 -32.00 21.95
CA LEU A 30 2.23 -30.78 22.57
C LEU A 30 3.67 -30.44 22.11
N MET A 31 4.58 -31.41 22.08
CA MET A 31 5.97 -31.20 21.61
C MET A 31 6.05 -31.11 20.09
N GLN A 32 5.22 -31.87 19.36
CA GLN A 32 5.13 -31.77 17.90
C GLN A 32 4.70 -30.36 17.46
N GLY A 33 3.71 -29.76 18.14
CA GLY A 33 3.28 -28.37 17.91
C GLY A 33 4.40 -27.34 18.13
N MET A 34 5.19 -27.48 19.20
CA MET A 34 6.33 -26.61 19.47
C MET A 34 7.41 -26.68 18.37
N GLY A 35 7.63 -27.87 17.78
CA GLY A 35 8.50 -28.03 16.61
C GLY A 35 8.02 -27.23 15.39
N PHE A 36 6.70 -27.21 15.15
CA PHE A 36 6.11 -26.46 14.03
C PHE A 36 6.26 -24.94 14.20
N PHE A 37 6.03 -24.41 15.41
CA PHE A 37 6.33 -23.01 15.73
C PHE A 37 7.82 -22.68 15.58
N GLY A 38 8.71 -23.58 16.00
CA GLY A 38 10.16 -23.44 15.81
C GLY A 38 10.55 -23.30 14.33
N ILE A 39 9.95 -24.09 13.44
CA ILE A 39 10.16 -24.02 11.98
C ILE A 39 9.66 -22.68 11.42
N ILE A 40 8.44 -22.25 11.78
CA ILE A 40 7.86 -20.98 11.30
C ILE A 40 8.73 -19.78 11.74
N ILE A 41 9.12 -19.73 13.02
CA ILE A 41 10.00 -18.68 13.56
C ILE A 41 11.38 -18.73 12.87
N GLY A 42 11.91 -19.93 12.63
CA GLY A 42 13.12 -20.18 11.85
C GLY A 42 13.07 -19.54 10.46
N LEU A 43 12.00 -19.82 9.70
CA LEU A 43 11.80 -19.30 8.34
C LEU A 43 11.62 -17.78 8.30
N VAL A 44 10.86 -17.20 9.24
CA VAL A 44 10.66 -15.74 9.33
C VAL A 44 12.00 -15.02 9.61
N ILE A 45 12.81 -15.55 10.53
CA ILE A 45 14.11 -14.95 10.87
C ILE A 45 15.11 -15.14 9.71
N LEU A 46 15.12 -16.30 9.05
CA LEU A 46 15.95 -16.58 7.87
C LEU A 46 15.61 -15.62 6.71
N TYR A 47 14.32 -15.39 6.44
CA TYR A 47 13.86 -14.39 5.47
C TYR A 47 14.32 -12.97 5.83
N VAL A 48 14.22 -12.56 7.09
CA VAL A 48 14.69 -11.25 7.58
C VAL A 48 16.22 -11.11 7.44
N PHE A 49 17.00 -12.17 7.72
CA PHE A 49 18.45 -12.18 7.49
C PHE A 49 18.81 -12.12 6.00
N GLY A 50 18.16 -12.92 5.15
CA GLY A 50 18.36 -12.87 3.69
C GLY A 50 18.08 -11.48 3.12
N LYS A 51 16.97 -10.85 3.54
CA LYS A 51 16.59 -9.48 3.18
C LYS A 51 17.60 -8.42 3.65
N MET A 52 18.30 -8.65 4.77
CA MET A 52 19.42 -7.81 5.20
C MET A 52 20.70 -8.04 4.38
N VAL A 53 21.06 -9.29 4.08
CA VAL A 53 22.28 -9.65 3.32
C VAL A 53 22.18 -9.14 1.88
N TRP A 54 21.03 -9.30 1.23
CA TRP A 54 20.75 -8.84 -0.15
C TRP A 54 21.03 -7.33 -0.33
N ARG A 55 20.79 -6.52 0.71
CA ARG A 55 21.04 -5.07 0.69
C ARG A 55 22.50 -4.67 0.95
N GLY A 56 23.37 -5.60 1.35
CA GLY A 56 24.74 -5.32 1.78
C GLY A 56 25.83 -5.98 0.94
N VAL A 57 25.61 -7.20 0.44
CA VAL A 57 26.61 -7.94 -0.36
C VAL A 57 25.93 -8.50 -1.60
N GLY A 58 26.27 -7.95 -2.77
CA GLY A 58 25.46 -8.08 -3.98
C GLY A 58 25.33 -9.50 -4.52
N CYS A 59 24.08 -10.00 -4.59
CA CYS A 59 23.64 -11.18 -5.32
C CYS A 59 24.36 -12.51 -4.98
N PHE A 60 25.58 -12.70 -5.48
CA PHE A 60 26.29 -13.98 -5.56
C PHE A 60 26.42 -14.74 -4.22
N PRO A 61 26.80 -14.11 -3.08
CA PRO A 61 26.91 -14.84 -1.82
C PRO A 61 25.55 -15.29 -1.27
N SER A 62 24.48 -14.57 -1.57
CA SER A 62 23.13 -14.91 -1.11
C SER A 62 22.63 -16.18 -1.81
N PHE A 63 22.91 -16.35 -3.10
CA PHE A 63 22.57 -17.57 -3.83
C PHE A 63 23.41 -18.77 -3.38
N LEU A 64 24.70 -18.57 -3.07
CA LEU A 64 25.56 -19.64 -2.57
C LEU A 64 25.07 -20.16 -1.20
N ILE A 65 24.72 -19.26 -0.27
CA ILE A 65 24.16 -19.62 1.05
C ILE A 65 22.82 -20.35 0.90
N MET A 66 21.90 -19.85 0.07
CA MET A 66 20.60 -20.52 -0.15
C MET A 66 20.77 -21.90 -0.81
N SER A 67 21.70 -22.04 -1.76
CA SER A 67 22.02 -23.33 -2.40
C SER A 67 22.53 -24.36 -1.38
N LEU A 68 23.45 -23.97 -0.49
CA LEU A 68 23.93 -24.83 0.60
C LEU A 68 22.80 -25.26 1.55
N ILE A 69 21.86 -24.36 1.88
CA ILE A 69 20.72 -24.67 2.75
C ILE A 69 19.76 -25.67 2.06
N VAL A 70 19.52 -25.53 0.76
CA VAL A 70 18.70 -26.49 -0.02
C VAL A 70 19.39 -27.85 -0.12
N LEU A 71 20.69 -27.89 -0.40
CA LEU A 71 21.48 -29.13 -0.38
C LEU A 71 21.45 -29.83 0.98
N PHE A 72 21.59 -29.06 2.08
CA PHE A 72 21.51 -29.60 3.44
C PHE A 72 20.11 -30.13 3.78
N MET A 73 19.03 -29.47 3.31
CA MET A 73 17.67 -29.98 3.42
C MET A 73 17.50 -31.32 2.67
N MET A 74 17.89 -31.40 1.40
CA MET A 74 17.78 -32.63 0.60
C MET A 74 18.61 -33.79 1.18
N TYR A 75 19.79 -33.50 1.73
CA TYR A 75 20.60 -34.45 2.50
C TYR A 75 19.88 -34.91 3.77
N SER A 76 19.30 -33.99 4.54
CA SER A 76 18.57 -34.28 5.78
C SER A 76 17.29 -35.11 5.55
N PHE A 77 16.66 -34.97 4.38
CA PHE A 77 15.56 -35.84 3.93
C PHE A 77 16.03 -37.19 3.36
N GLY A 78 17.32 -37.54 3.48
CA GLY A 78 17.87 -38.84 3.10
C GLY A 78 17.97 -39.09 1.59
N MET A 79 17.69 -38.08 0.75
CA MET A 79 17.57 -38.22 -0.71
C MET A 79 18.86 -38.67 -1.42
N PHE A 80 19.99 -38.64 -0.71
CA PHE A 80 21.31 -39.07 -1.23
C PHE A 80 21.89 -40.32 -0.57
N ASN A 81 21.22 -40.95 0.42
CA ASN A 81 21.77 -42.11 1.13
C ASN A 81 21.99 -43.35 0.23
N ASN A 82 21.30 -43.43 -0.91
CA ASN A 82 21.41 -44.55 -1.87
C ASN A 82 22.26 -44.21 -3.11
N GLY A 83 22.98 -43.08 -3.09
CA GLY A 83 23.79 -42.62 -4.23
C GLY A 83 22.97 -42.11 -5.42
N LEU A 84 23.68 -41.73 -6.49
CA LEU A 84 23.11 -40.97 -7.62
C LEU A 84 22.14 -41.80 -8.50
N SER A 85 22.16 -43.14 -8.42
CA SER A 85 21.27 -44.00 -9.21
C SER A 85 19.82 -43.97 -8.73
N GLY A 86 19.57 -43.88 -7.42
CA GLY A 86 18.22 -43.94 -6.84
C GLY A 86 17.29 -42.78 -7.23
N VAL A 87 17.85 -41.68 -7.76
CA VAL A 87 17.09 -40.53 -8.26
C VAL A 87 16.26 -40.91 -9.50
N GLY A 88 16.77 -41.82 -10.34
CA GLY A 88 16.05 -42.29 -11.53
C GLY A 88 14.75 -43.02 -11.18
N ASP A 89 14.83 -44.01 -10.28
CA ASP A 89 13.67 -44.78 -9.83
C ASP A 89 12.65 -43.92 -9.07
N ALA A 90 13.11 -42.99 -8.24
CA ALA A 90 12.22 -42.06 -7.55
C ALA A 90 11.40 -41.19 -8.53
N ILE A 91 12.04 -40.69 -9.60
CA ILE A 91 11.37 -39.92 -10.66
C ILE A 91 10.43 -40.81 -11.48
N LEU A 92 10.84 -42.02 -11.86
CA LEU A 92 9.99 -42.97 -12.60
C LEU A 92 8.74 -43.38 -11.80
N LYS A 93 8.87 -43.53 -10.48
CA LYS A 93 7.77 -43.84 -9.56
C LYS A 93 6.81 -42.66 -9.40
N PHE A 94 7.30 -41.42 -9.44
CA PHE A 94 6.46 -40.21 -9.46
C PHE A 94 5.79 -39.94 -10.82
N ILE A 95 6.36 -40.46 -11.91
CA ILE A 95 5.81 -40.41 -13.28
C ILE A 95 4.77 -41.54 -13.53
N GLY A 96 4.56 -42.45 -12.57
CA GLY A 96 3.42 -43.36 -12.57
C GLY A 96 3.56 -44.60 -13.48
N ARG A 97 4.79 -45.05 -13.78
CA ARG A 97 5.01 -46.37 -14.37
C ARG A 97 5.35 -47.39 -13.29
N GLU A 98 4.36 -48.18 -12.88
CA GLU A 98 4.62 -49.41 -12.13
C GLU A 98 5.36 -50.44 -13.00
N THR A 99 6.29 -51.17 -12.39
CA THR A 99 6.77 -52.46 -12.90
C THR A 99 6.81 -53.45 -11.74
N THR A 100 5.96 -54.47 -11.81
CA THR A 100 5.85 -55.52 -10.80
C THR A 100 7.06 -56.46 -10.87
N SER A 101 7.61 -56.85 -9.71
CA SER A 101 8.49 -58.03 -9.58
C SER A 101 8.41 -58.57 -8.15
N GLN A 102 8.29 -59.90 -8.03
CA GLN A 102 8.19 -60.63 -6.76
C GLN A 102 9.49 -61.44 -6.49
N THR A 103 9.47 -62.28 -5.44
CA THR A 103 10.46 -63.33 -5.08
C THR A 103 11.55 -62.90 -4.08
N SER A 104 11.99 -63.69 -3.09
CA SER A 104 11.36 -64.57 -2.07
C SER A 104 12.45 -65.32 -1.28
N GLN A 105 12.10 -65.94 -0.12
CA GLN A 105 12.97 -66.69 0.81
C GLN A 105 13.98 -65.79 1.58
N SER A 106 14.56 -66.17 2.72
CA SER A 106 14.39 -67.33 3.63
C SER A 106 14.07 -66.82 5.07
N ASP A 107 14.05 -67.55 6.20
CA ASP A 107 14.36 -68.94 6.61
C ASP A 107 13.32 -69.45 7.65
N ALA A 108 13.52 -70.61 8.30
CA ALA A 108 12.48 -71.25 9.13
C ALA A 108 12.93 -71.97 10.43
N ALA A 109 12.04 -71.99 11.43
CA ALA A 109 12.00 -72.94 12.57
C ALA A 109 10.53 -73.13 13.07
N PRO A 110 10.13 -74.27 13.69
CA PRO A 110 8.72 -74.72 13.63
C PRO A 110 7.87 -74.67 14.93
N MET A 111 6.55 -74.73 14.71
CA MET A 111 5.42 -74.95 15.64
C MET A 111 5.37 -76.40 16.20
N PRO A 112 4.70 -76.71 17.34
CA PRO A 112 3.22 -76.84 17.46
C PRO A 112 2.65 -76.25 18.81
N SER A 113 1.35 -76.29 19.17
CA SER A 113 0.23 -77.18 18.80
C SER A 113 -1.19 -76.53 18.87
N MET A 114 -2.22 -77.29 18.45
CA MET A 114 -3.63 -76.87 18.29
C MET A 114 -4.48 -76.89 19.58
N GLN A 115 -5.60 -76.12 19.61
CA GLN A 115 -7.02 -76.54 19.81
C GLN A 115 -7.89 -75.29 20.14
N ASN A 116 -8.91 -74.90 19.36
CA ASN A 116 -10.26 -75.48 19.17
C ASN A 116 -11.19 -75.40 20.40
N LYS A 117 -12.31 -74.62 20.33
CA LYS A 117 -13.73 -75.10 20.36
C LYS A 117 -14.78 -74.20 21.09
N ARG A 118 -15.89 -73.92 20.38
CA ARG A 118 -17.28 -73.57 20.81
C ARG A 118 -17.63 -72.18 21.42
N LEU A 119 -18.85 -71.74 21.07
CA LEU A 119 -19.72 -70.76 21.76
C LEU A 119 -20.80 -71.54 22.57
N PRO A 120 -21.54 -70.93 23.53
CA PRO A 120 -22.81 -70.18 23.28
C PRO A 120 -22.84 -68.78 23.97
N ALA A 121 -23.68 -67.78 23.61
CA ALA A 121 -25.14 -67.59 23.84
C ALA A 121 -25.54 -67.70 25.34
N GLN A 122 -26.34 -66.83 25.99
CA GLN A 122 -27.51 -65.97 25.67
C GLN A 122 -27.54 -64.73 26.65
N ASP A 123 -28.41 -63.69 26.64
CA ASP A 123 -29.48 -63.16 25.75
C ASP A 123 -29.89 -61.71 26.17
N LYS A 124 -30.82 -61.10 25.42
CA LYS A 124 -31.70 -59.93 25.73
C LYS A 124 -31.10 -58.52 25.56
N PHE A 125 -31.80 -57.54 24.99
CA PHE A 125 -33.04 -57.57 24.15
C PHE A 125 -33.03 -56.38 23.16
N LYS A 126 -33.92 -56.41 22.15
CA LYS A 126 -33.87 -55.59 20.92
C LYS A 126 -34.67 -54.26 21.03
N PRO A 127 -34.25 -53.18 20.34
CA PRO A 127 -34.98 -51.90 20.27
C PRO A 127 -35.88 -51.77 19.01
N GLU A 128 -36.71 -50.71 19.00
CA GLU A 128 -37.27 -49.94 17.86
C GLU A 128 -38.07 -48.75 18.48
N PHE A 129 -38.54 -47.68 17.82
CA PHE A 129 -38.91 -47.34 16.43
C PHE A 129 -38.59 -45.81 16.24
N GLU A 130 -38.16 -45.26 15.10
CA GLU A 130 -38.99 -44.73 13.96
C GLU A 130 -40.13 -43.75 14.38
N ASP A 131 -40.42 -42.61 13.70
CA ASP A 131 -39.97 -42.11 12.39
C ASP A 131 -40.23 -40.58 12.12
N ASN A 132 -39.57 -40.04 11.08
CA ASN A 132 -39.93 -39.00 10.08
C ASN A 132 -40.39 -37.52 10.34
N LYS A 133 -40.05 -36.70 9.31
CA LYS A 133 -40.68 -35.48 8.73
C LYS A 133 -40.71 -34.08 9.40
N LEU A 134 -39.97 -33.17 8.75
CA LEU A 134 -40.41 -31.98 7.97
C LEU A 134 -41.26 -30.81 8.57
N GLU A 135 -40.84 -29.61 8.13
CA GLU A 135 -41.60 -28.36 7.91
C GLU A 135 -41.83 -27.34 9.04
N ASN A 136 -42.05 -26.08 8.62
CA ASN A 136 -42.03 -24.86 9.45
C ASN A 136 -43.35 -24.63 10.18
N ASN A 137 -43.29 -23.91 11.32
CA ASN A 137 -43.91 -22.57 11.42
C ASN A 137 -43.69 -21.90 12.78
N ASN A 138 -43.61 -20.56 12.76
CA ASN A 138 -44.11 -19.64 13.80
C ASN A 138 -43.45 -19.64 15.20
N GLN A 139 -43.52 -18.55 16.00
CA GLN A 139 -43.64 -17.09 15.76
C GLN A 139 -43.36 -16.40 17.13
N ASN A 140 -43.34 -15.06 17.17
CA ASN A 140 -43.25 -14.21 18.37
C ASN A 140 -41.83 -14.21 18.99
N SER A 141 -41.07 -13.11 19.08
CA SER A 141 -41.39 -11.68 19.29
C SER A 141 -42.13 -11.39 20.59
N TYR A 142 -41.56 -10.50 21.39
CA TYR A 142 -42.11 -9.34 22.13
C TYR A 142 -41.07 -9.00 23.22
N GLU A 143 -40.51 -7.79 23.29
CA GLU A 143 -41.17 -6.53 23.71
C GLU A 143 -41.67 -6.58 25.16
N ASN A 144 -41.59 -5.53 25.99
CA ASN A 144 -41.31 -4.11 25.75
C ASN A 144 -40.69 -3.46 27.00
N ALA A 145 -40.25 -2.18 26.90
CA ALA A 145 -40.74 -1.09 27.79
C ALA A 145 -39.94 0.22 27.60
N SER A 146 -40.63 1.26 27.13
CA SER A 146 -40.22 2.67 27.14
C SER A 146 -40.87 3.42 28.32
N LEU A 147 -40.44 4.68 28.56
CA LEU A 147 -41.17 5.72 29.31
C LEU A 147 -40.61 7.08 28.80
N PHE A 148 -41.28 7.78 27.87
CA PHE A 148 -42.34 8.80 28.06
C PHE A 148 -41.81 10.18 28.51
N ASP A 149 -42.25 11.35 28.02
CA ASP A 149 -43.07 11.78 26.83
C ASP A 149 -42.64 13.27 26.49
N ASP A 150 -43.33 14.25 25.87
CA ASP A 150 -44.73 14.54 25.49
C ASP A 150 -44.81 15.72 24.47
N VAL A 151 -46.03 16.07 24.00
CA VAL A 151 -46.51 17.34 23.38
C VAL A 151 -46.29 17.62 21.87
N GLN A 152 -47.23 17.13 21.03
CA GLN A 152 -48.27 17.89 20.26
C GLN A 152 -48.01 19.34 19.72
N SER A 153 -48.57 19.86 18.61
CA SER A 153 -49.55 19.39 17.59
C SER A 153 -49.46 20.22 16.28
N ALA A 154 -50.12 19.80 15.19
CA ALA A 154 -50.36 20.57 13.95
C ALA A 154 -51.72 21.34 13.96
N PRO A 155 -52.14 22.07 12.90
CA PRO A 155 -52.71 21.44 11.68
C PRO A 155 -52.37 22.14 10.33
N ASP A 156 -53.02 21.68 9.25
CA ASP A 156 -52.82 22.03 7.83
C ASP A 156 -53.38 23.39 7.36
N ASP A 157 -52.91 23.84 6.18
CA ASP A 157 -53.76 24.31 5.08
C ASP A 157 -52.99 24.23 3.73
N GLY A 158 -53.68 24.24 2.57
CA GLY A 158 -53.09 23.85 1.27
C GLY A 158 -53.35 24.78 0.07
N PHE A 159 -53.07 24.26 -1.15
CA PHE A 159 -53.12 24.95 -2.47
C PHE A 159 -52.03 26.04 -2.66
N GLU A 160 -51.61 26.46 -3.86
CA GLU A 160 -52.08 26.17 -5.23
C GLU A 160 -50.92 26.07 -6.26
N GLN A 161 -51.21 25.52 -7.45
CA GLN A 161 -50.32 25.49 -8.61
C GLN A 161 -50.55 26.73 -9.50
N GLN A 162 -49.53 27.56 -9.78
CA GLN A 162 -49.59 28.43 -10.97
C GLN A 162 -48.25 28.96 -11.54
N THR A 163 -48.33 29.21 -12.83
CA THR A 163 -47.38 29.72 -13.81
C THR A 163 -46.57 30.97 -13.43
N ALA A 164 -45.34 31.06 -13.94
CA ALA A 164 -44.59 32.32 -14.03
C ALA A 164 -45.12 33.24 -15.14
N PRO A 165 -45.06 34.58 -14.96
CA PRO A 165 -45.02 35.56 -16.04
C PRO A 165 -43.64 36.22 -16.20
N VAL A 166 -43.50 37.06 -17.24
CA VAL A 166 -42.26 37.78 -17.59
C VAL A 166 -42.47 39.29 -17.50
N GLU A 167 -41.56 39.98 -16.81
CA GLU A 167 -41.35 41.43 -16.90
C GLU A 167 -39.86 41.63 -17.29
N GLN A 168 -39.50 42.19 -18.45
CA GLN A 168 -39.87 43.46 -19.11
C GLN A 168 -39.51 44.70 -18.30
N GLN A 169 -38.44 45.37 -18.73
CA GLN A 169 -37.98 46.65 -18.20
C GLN A 169 -38.72 47.80 -18.90
N GLN A 170 -39.31 48.71 -18.13
CA GLN A 170 -39.61 50.08 -18.56
C GLN A 170 -39.16 51.06 -17.48
N GLY A 171 -38.55 52.17 -17.88
CA GLY A 171 -37.95 53.14 -16.97
C GLY A 171 -38.82 54.38 -16.74
N GLN A 172 -38.68 54.97 -15.56
CA GLN A 172 -39.15 56.33 -15.27
C GLN A 172 -37.96 57.18 -14.82
N ALA A 173 -37.75 58.32 -15.48
CA ALA A 173 -36.67 59.24 -15.15
C ALA A 173 -37.10 60.17 -14.00
N ASN A 174 -36.25 60.34 -13.00
CA ASN A 174 -36.50 61.18 -11.82
C ASN A 174 -35.32 62.18 -11.63
N PRO A 175 -35.53 63.49 -11.47
CA PRO A 175 -34.49 64.49 -11.69
C PRO A 175 -33.61 64.79 -10.46
N THR A 176 -33.05 63.76 -9.80
CA THR A 176 -32.16 63.92 -8.62
C THR A 176 -30.68 63.59 -8.88
N GLY A 177 -30.37 63.00 -10.04
CA GLY A 177 -29.07 62.37 -10.36
C GLY A 177 -27.81 63.24 -10.35
N PHE A 178 -27.88 64.52 -9.96
CA PHE A 178 -26.68 65.30 -9.62
C PHE A 178 -26.28 65.11 -8.14
N ILE A 179 -27.24 65.24 -7.22
CA ILE A 179 -26.97 65.13 -5.77
C ILE A 179 -26.57 63.71 -5.40
N ASP A 180 -27.26 62.69 -5.92
CA ASP A 180 -26.99 61.28 -5.61
C ASP A 180 -25.59 60.83 -6.07
N ASN A 181 -25.14 61.31 -7.23
CA ASN A 181 -23.79 61.04 -7.76
C ASN A 181 -22.70 61.79 -6.99
N VAL A 182 -22.92 63.06 -6.63
CA VAL A 182 -21.98 63.82 -5.79
C VAL A 182 -21.88 63.21 -4.39
N LEU A 183 -23.00 62.81 -3.78
CA LEU A 183 -23.01 62.14 -2.48
C LEU A 183 -22.30 60.78 -2.51
N SER A 184 -22.38 60.06 -3.64
CA SER A 184 -21.68 58.78 -3.88
C SER A 184 -20.19 58.95 -4.20
N ALA A 185 -19.75 60.13 -4.63
CA ALA A 185 -18.33 60.46 -4.81
C ALA A 185 -17.67 60.98 -3.52
N ILE A 186 -18.42 61.70 -2.67
CA ILE A 186 -17.93 62.23 -1.38
C ILE A 186 -18.00 61.16 -0.28
N SER A 187 -19.10 60.41 -0.19
CA SER A 187 -19.15 59.20 0.63
C SER A 187 -18.40 58.11 -0.11
N GLY A 188 -17.14 57.86 0.28
CA GLY A 188 -16.21 56.93 -0.37
C GLY A 188 -16.62 55.45 -0.33
N LYS A 189 -17.80 55.12 -0.88
CA LYS A 189 -18.32 53.79 -1.12
C LYS A 189 -17.42 53.10 -2.14
N HIS A 190 -16.34 52.51 -1.63
CA HIS A 190 -15.72 51.38 -2.31
C HIS A 190 -16.84 50.41 -2.69
N SER A 191 -16.94 50.05 -3.98
CA SER A 191 -17.71 48.87 -4.34
C SER A 191 -17.24 47.73 -3.46
N PRO A 192 -18.14 46.95 -2.84
CA PRO A 192 -17.74 45.87 -1.96
C PRO A 192 -16.83 44.93 -2.77
N ALA A 193 -15.55 44.87 -2.38
CA ALA A 193 -14.57 44.06 -3.07
C ALA A 193 -15.12 42.63 -3.11
N GLN A 194 -15.30 42.09 -4.31
CA GLN A 194 -15.88 40.76 -4.50
C GLN A 194 -15.07 39.78 -3.64
N GLN A 195 -15.70 39.22 -2.60
CA GLN A 195 -15.05 38.25 -1.75
C GLN A 195 -14.57 37.11 -2.66
N PRO A 196 -13.32 36.64 -2.52
CA PRO A 196 -12.76 35.67 -3.45
C PRO A 196 -13.65 34.43 -3.45
N LYS A 197 -14.23 34.11 -4.62
CA LYS A 197 -15.14 32.97 -4.76
C LYS A 197 -14.43 31.72 -4.24
N GLN A 198 -14.97 31.13 -3.17
CA GLN A 198 -14.36 29.97 -2.51
C GLN A 198 -14.13 28.87 -3.55
N PHE A 199 -12.90 28.34 -3.59
CA PHE A 199 -12.54 27.32 -4.56
C PHE A 199 -13.26 26.00 -4.26
N ASN A 200 -14.01 25.50 -5.23
CA ASN A 200 -14.72 24.23 -5.19
C ASN A 200 -14.27 23.38 -6.40
N PRO A 201 -13.69 22.17 -6.19
CA PRO A 201 -13.35 21.26 -7.29
C PRO A 201 -14.54 20.92 -8.20
N ASN A 202 -15.74 20.79 -7.63
CA ASN A 202 -16.94 20.35 -8.33
C ASN A 202 -17.48 21.37 -9.36
N ASP A 203 -16.96 22.61 -9.38
CA ASP A 203 -17.27 23.62 -10.40
C ASP A 203 -16.58 23.32 -11.76
N TYR A 204 -15.70 22.31 -11.83
CA TYR A 204 -14.83 22.04 -12.97
C TYR A 204 -15.07 20.64 -13.59
N PRO A 205 -14.88 20.49 -14.92
CA PRO A 205 -15.10 19.23 -15.61
C PRO A 205 -14.18 18.12 -15.08
N VAL A 206 -14.77 16.97 -14.79
CA VAL A 206 -14.10 15.80 -14.23
C VAL A 206 -13.57 14.87 -15.32
N VAL A 207 -12.38 14.31 -15.10
CA VAL A 207 -11.81 13.20 -15.86
C VAL A 207 -11.37 12.09 -14.91
N TYR A 208 -11.68 10.85 -15.25
CA TYR A 208 -11.23 9.67 -14.52
C TYR A 208 -10.02 9.05 -15.23
N GLY A 209 -9.15 8.37 -14.49
CA GLY A 209 -8.14 7.48 -15.10
C GLY A 209 -7.01 7.05 -14.17
N SER A 210 -6.40 5.89 -14.46
CA SER A 210 -5.11 5.50 -13.86
C SER A 210 -3.99 6.45 -14.30
N VAL A 211 -3.07 6.76 -13.38
CA VAL A 211 -1.98 7.74 -13.62
C VAL A 211 -0.58 7.16 -13.43
N ARG A 212 0.40 7.75 -14.12
CA ARG A 212 1.84 7.52 -13.84
C ARG A 212 2.45 8.75 -13.20
N VAL A 213 2.86 8.64 -11.94
CA VAL A 213 3.59 9.69 -11.21
C VAL A 213 4.91 10.04 -11.90
N VAL A 214 5.25 11.33 -11.96
CA VAL A 214 6.54 11.86 -12.48
C VAL A 214 7.30 12.58 -11.37
N ASN A 215 6.70 13.64 -10.81
CA ASN A 215 7.06 14.28 -9.55
C ASN A 215 5.85 14.13 -8.61
N ALA A 216 5.96 14.52 -7.33
CA ALA A 216 4.81 14.48 -6.41
C ALA A 216 3.67 15.45 -6.80
N ASP A 217 3.95 16.53 -7.54
CA ASP A 217 2.94 17.47 -8.05
C ASP A 217 2.52 17.21 -9.51
N THR A 218 3.16 16.25 -10.19
CA THR A 218 3.09 16.10 -11.65
C THR A 218 2.86 14.65 -12.01
N LEU A 219 1.68 14.37 -12.55
CA LEU A 219 1.21 13.08 -13.01
C LEU A 219 1.25 13.02 -14.55
N ILE A 220 1.12 11.83 -15.11
CA ILE A 220 0.76 11.60 -16.51
C ILE A 220 -0.52 10.77 -16.56
N MET A 221 -1.53 11.29 -17.24
CA MET A 221 -2.84 10.68 -17.48
C MET A 221 -3.11 10.74 -18.99
N TYR A 222 -3.59 9.64 -19.61
CA TYR A 222 -3.81 9.54 -21.06
C TYR A 222 -2.62 10.03 -21.95
N GLY A 223 -1.39 9.87 -21.46
CA GLY A 223 -0.17 10.33 -22.15
C GLY A 223 0.09 11.84 -22.14
N LYS A 224 -0.76 12.63 -21.46
CA LYS A 224 -0.58 14.07 -21.20
C LYS A 224 -0.07 14.31 -19.79
N TYR A 225 0.59 15.43 -19.55
CA TYR A 225 0.90 15.84 -18.18
C TYR A 225 -0.35 16.37 -17.48
N PHE A 226 -0.51 16.04 -16.20
CA PHE A 226 -1.49 16.63 -15.30
C PHE A 226 -0.74 17.18 -14.09
N LYS A 227 -0.78 18.49 -13.87
CA LYS A 227 -0.20 19.13 -12.68
C LYS A 227 -1.27 19.33 -11.61
N LEU A 228 -0.94 18.96 -10.37
CA LEU A 228 -1.76 19.25 -9.21
C LEU A 228 -1.72 20.74 -8.89
N PHE A 229 -2.91 21.35 -8.85
CA PHE A 229 -3.16 22.75 -8.54
C PHE A 229 -2.81 23.07 -7.08
N GLY A 230 -2.48 24.33 -6.79
CA GLY A 230 -2.32 24.84 -5.42
C GLY A 230 -1.15 24.30 -4.59
N ILE A 231 -0.39 23.32 -5.10
CA ILE A 231 0.79 22.75 -4.44
C ILE A 231 2.06 22.94 -5.26
N ASP A 232 3.21 22.78 -4.62
CA ASP A 232 4.51 22.64 -5.29
C ASP A 232 5.31 21.49 -4.67
N ALA A 233 5.92 20.62 -5.49
CA ALA A 233 6.67 19.45 -5.02
C ALA A 233 8.16 19.54 -5.35
N PRO A 234 9.06 18.92 -4.55
CA PRO A 234 10.48 18.89 -4.86
C PRO A 234 10.75 18.19 -6.19
N GLU A 235 11.58 18.80 -7.02
CA GLU A 235 11.96 18.24 -8.32
C GLU A 235 12.60 16.85 -8.15
N SER A 236 12.41 15.91 -9.09
CA SER A 236 12.99 14.55 -9.01
C SER A 236 14.52 14.46 -8.88
N ASN A 237 15.24 15.57 -9.08
CA ASN A 237 16.68 15.72 -8.85
C ASN A 237 17.04 16.46 -7.55
N GLN A 238 16.05 16.87 -6.75
CA GLN A 238 16.21 17.70 -5.57
C GLN A 238 16.76 16.91 -4.38
N THR A 239 17.77 17.48 -3.74
CA THR A 239 18.41 16.93 -2.55
C THR A 239 18.08 17.78 -1.32
N CYS A 240 17.64 17.13 -0.26
CA CYS A 240 17.32 17.73 1.03
C CYS A 240 18.19 17.09 2.13
N ALA A 241 18.23 17.68 3.32
CA ALA A 241 18.84 17.09 4.52
C ALA A 241 17.75 16.57 5.47
N ASN A 242 17.88 15.34 5.94
CA ASN A 242 16.92 14.72 6.86
C ASN A 242 17.12 15.19 8.32
N LYS A 243 16.37 14.63 9.27
CA LYS A 243 16.44 14.94 10.71
C LYS A 243 17.80 14.71 11.39
N SER A 244 18.75 14.09 10.68
CA SER A 244 20.13 13.85 11.13
C SER A 244 21.15 14.62 10.29
N GLY A 245 20.73 15.64 9.53
CA GLY A 245 21.57 16.43 8.62
C GLY A 245 22.05 15.67 7.38
N ARG A 246 21.63 14.41 7.17
CA ARG A 246 22.12 13.58 6.07
C ARG A 246 21.37 13.91 4.77
N SER A 247 22.13 14.12 3.70
CA SER A 247 21.57 14.34 2.36
C SER A 247 20.82 13.12 1.82
N TYR A 248 19.66 13.36 1.21
CA TYR A 248 18.81 12.37 0.54
C TYR A 248 18.09 13.02 -0.68
N ASN A 249 17.64 12.21 -1.65
CA ASN A 249 16.86 12.72 -2.80
C ASN A 249 15.37 12.77 -2.42
N CYS A 250 14.94 13.93 -1.93
CA CYS A 250 13.60 14.17 -1.44
C CYS A 250 12.53 14.19 -2.54
N GLY A 251 12.84 14.63 -3.77
CA GLY A 251 11.86 14.59 -4.87
C GLY A 251 11.54 13.16 -5.32
N ARG A 252 12.54 12.28 -5.31
CA ARG A 252 12.34 10.84 -5.56
C ARG A 252 11.54 10.18 -4.42
N GLU A 253 11.80 10.53 -3.17
CA GLU A 253 11.03 9.99 -2.03
C GLU A 253 9.59 10.51 -2.03
N ALA A 254 9.35 11.78 -2.35
CA ALA A 254 8.02 12.37 -2.53
C ALA A 254 7.22 11.67 -3.64
N ALA A 255 7.80 11.51 -4.83
CA ALA A 255 7.16 10.81 -5.95
C ALA A 255 6.93 9.31 -5.66
N MET A 256 7.84 8.67 -4.91
CA MET A 256 7.69 7.28 -4.48
C MET A 256 6.59 7.13 -3.41
N TRP A 257 6.47 8.07 -2.47
CA TRP A 257 5.39 8.09 -1.49
C TRP A 257 4.03 8.17 -2.17
N LEU A 258 3.86 9.11 -3.12
CA LEU A 258 2.63 9.25 -3.88
C LEU A 258 2.29 7.98 -4.64
N LYS A 259 3.25 7.43 -5.40
CA LYS A 259 3.05 6.18 -6.15
C LYS A 259 2.65 5.02 -5.22
N ASN A 260 3.30 4.87 -4.08
CA ASN A 260 3.02 3.78 -3.15
C ASN A 260 1.66 3.94 -2.44
N TRP A 261 1.12 5.16 -2.35
CA TRP A 261 -0.17 5.43 -1.72
C TRP A 261 -1.34 5.23 -2.70
N ILE A 262 -1.24 5.74 -3.93
CA ILE A 262 -2.30 5.57 -4.95
C ILE A 262 -2.24 4.22 -5.67
N GLY A 263 -1.08 3.56 -5.69
CA GLY A 263 -0.89 2.29 -6.40
C GLY A 263 -1.08 2.43 -7.90
N ASP A 264 -1.88 1.52 -8.47
CA ASP A 264 -2.32 1.53 -9.87
C ASP A 264 -3.83 1.88 -9.99
N ASN A 265 -4.44 2.40 -8.91
CA ASN A 265 -5.86 2.75 -8.86
C ASN A 265 -6.22 3.91 -9.82
N GLU A 266 -7.49 3.99 -10.16
CA GLU A 266 -8.09 5.12 -10.87
C GLU A 266 -8.20 6.35 -9.95
N LEU A 267 -7.96 7.53 -10.50
CA LEU A 267 -8.18 8.82 -9.85
C LEU A 267 -9.34 9.57 -10.49
N GLU A 268 -10.05 10.35 -9.68
CA GLU A 268 -10.98 11.38 -10.14
C GLU A 268 -10.25 12.72 -10.16
N CYS A 269 -10.23 13.44 -11.28
CA CYS A 269 -9.48 14.69 -11.43
C CYS A 269 -10.32 15.81 -12.07
N HIS A 270 -10.41 16.96 -11.42
CA HIS A 270 -11.17 18.12 -11.88
C HIS A 270 -10.25 19.09 -12.64
N VAL A 271 -10.51 19.34 -13.93
CA VAL A 271 -9.63 20.12 -14.81
C VAL A 271 -9.94 21.61 -14.71
N ILE A 272 -9.08 22.36 -14.02
CA ILE A 272 -9.19 23.82 -13.84
C ILE A 272 -8.66 24.56 -15.07
N ARG A 273 -7.56 24.06 -15.66
CA ARG A 273 -6.94 24.61 -16.87
C ARG A 273 -6.44 23.49 -17.78
N GLN A 274 -6.46 23.73 -19.09
CA GLN A 274 -5.78 22.91 -20.08
C GLN A 274 -5.01 23.80 -21.05
N ASN A 275 -3.81 23.39 -21.46
CA ASN A 275 -2.99 24.12 -22.43
C ASN A 275 -3.23 23.62 -23.88
N THR A 276 -2.72 24.36 -24.88
CA THR A 276 -2.86 24.02 -26.31
C THR A 276 -2.15 22.73 -26.75
N LYS A 277 -1.35 22.09 -25.88
CA LYS A 277 -0.73 20.78 -26.09
C LYS A 277 -1.58 19.65 -25.49
N GLY A 278 -2.62 19.98 -24.73
CA GLY A 278 -3.48 19.05 -24.00
C GLY A 278 -2.98 18.70 -22.59
N ASP A 279 -1.92 19.33 -22.08
CA ASP A 279 -1.53 19.16 -20.67
C ASP A 279 -2.53 19.91 -19.77
N MET A 280 -2.85 19.31 -18.63
CA MET A 280 -3.91 19.75 -17.71
C MET A 280 -3.32 20.24 -16.38
N GLU A 281 -4.07 21.09 -15.69
CA GLU A 281 -3.82 21.51 -14.32
C GLU A 281 -5.15 21.49 -13.55
N GLY A 282 -5.15 20.89 -12.36
CA GLY A 282 -6.38 20.63 -11.63
C GLY A 282 -6.17 20.01 -10.25
N THR A 283 -7.25 19.73 -9.54
CA THR A 283 -7.20 18.87 -8.35
C THR A 283 -7.46 17.41 -8.73
N CYS A 284 -7.01 16.48 -7.90
CA CYS A 284 -7.29 15.05 -8.05
C CYS A 284 -7.60 14.41 -6.70
N SER A 285 -8.44 13.39 -6.71
CA SER A 285 -8.91 12.63 -5.55
C SER A 285 -8.69 11.13 -5.78
N TYR A 286 -8.28 10.42 -4.73
CA TYR A 286 -8.26 8.97 -4.66
C TYR A 286 -9.38 8.53 -3.70
N GLY A 287 -10.54 8.20 -4.27
CA GLY A 287 -11.78 8.06 -3.50
C GLY A 287 -12.06 9.37 -2.72
N PRO A 288 -12.28 9.32 -1.40
CA PRO A 288 -12.57 10.50 -0.59
C PRO A 288 -11.35 11.39 -0.27
N TYR A 289 -10.15 11.07 -0.77
CA TYR A 289 -8.90 11.74 -0.39
C TYR A 289 -8.34 12.64 -1.50
N ASP A 290 -8.39 13.97 -1.32
CA ASP A 290 -7.67 14.94 -2.16
C ASP A 290 -6.15 14.67 -2.10
N LEU A 291 -5.53 14.51 -3.27
CA LEU A 291 -4.09 14.21 -3.42
C LEU A 291 -3.20 15.34 -2.93
N GLY A 292 -3.55 16.61 -3.21
CA GLY A 292 -2.78 17.78 -2.79
C GLY A 292 -2.80 17.96 -1.28
N ALA A 293 -3.98 17.80 -0.66
CA ALA A 293 -4.13 17.79 0.79
C ALA A 293 -3.29 16.66 1.41
N ALA A 294 -3.38 15.44 0.89
CA ALA A 294 -2.61 14.30 1.39
C ALA A 294 -1.09 14.50 1.25
N LEU A 295 -0.62 14.97 0.09
CA LEU A 295 0.79 15.26 -0.18
C LEU A 295 1.36 16.34 0.75
N VAL A 296 0.63 17.43 0.93
CA VAL A 296 1.05 18.55 1.77
C VAL A 296 0.99 18.15 3.26
N ASN A 297 -0.06 17.44 3.70
CA ASN A 297 -0.21 16.93 5.08
C ASN A 297 0.84 15.86 5.44
N ALA A 298 1.30 15.08 4.45
CA ALA A 298 2.44 14.17 4.59
C ALA A 298 3.81 14.88 4.52
N GLY A 299 3.83 16.17 4.16
CA GLY A 299 5.03 16.99 4.02
C GLY A 299 5.86 16.68 2.78
N TRP A 300 5.27 16.08 1.74
CA TRP A 300 5.96 15.75 0.47
C TRP A 300 5.74 16.79 -0.63
N ALA A 301 4.80 17.71 -0.44
CA ALA A 301 4.66 18.95 -1.17
C ALA A 301 4.54 20.13 -0.18
N VAL A 302 4.66 21.35 -0.71
CA VAL A 302 4.41 22.62 0.00
C VAL A 302 3.19 23.33 -0.60
N ALA A 303 2.50 24.15 0.19
CA ALA A 303 1.32 24.88 -0.24
C ALA A 303 1.71 26.13 -1.04
N ASN A 304 1.16 26.29 -2.23
CA ASN A 304 1.45 27.43 -3.10
C ASN A 304 0.45 28.56 -2.86
N VAL A 305 0.63 29.28 -1.75
CA VAL A 305 -0.21 30.41 -1.31
C VAL A 305 -0.27 31.60 -2.28
N GLN A 306 0.54 31.62 -3.34
CA GLN A 306 0.44 32.60 -4.44
C GLN A 306 -0.64 32.22 -5.47
N VAL A 307 -1.15 30.98 -5.41
CA VAL A 307 -2.17 30.43 -6.32
C VAL A 307 -3.45 30.12 -5.55
N THR A 308 -3.36 29.52 -4.36
CA THR A 308 -4.49 29.29 -3.46
C THR A 308 -4.00 28.93 -2.05
N ASP A 309 -4.81 29.25 -1.04
CA ASP A 309 -4.60 29.00 0.38
C ASP A 309 -5.20 27.68 0.88
N ILE A 310 -6.03 26.98 0.10
CA ILE A 310 -6.76 25.75 0.50
C ILE A 310 -5.87 24.66 1.11
N TYR A 311 -4.59 24.58 0.73
CA TYR A 311 -3.64 23.60 1.26
C TYR A 311 -2.78 24.09 2.44
N TYR A 312 -2.87 25.36 2.82
CA TYR A 312 -2.10 25.95 3.92
C TYR A 312 -2.37 25.33 5.32
N PRO A 313 -3.61 24.94 5.69
CA PRO A 313 -3.85 24.26 6.97
C PRO A 313 -3.13 22.91 7.07
N TYR A 314 -3.11 22.14 5.98
CA TYR A 314 -2.40 20.87 5.89
C TYR A 314 -0.87 21.05 5.98
N GLU A 315 -0.35 22.13 5.39
CA GLU A 315 1.08 22.45 5.49
C GLU A 315 1.48 22.80 6.92
N THR A 316 0.60 23.49 7.63
CA THR A 316 0.78 23.86 9.05
C THR A 316 0.87 22.60 9.92
N GLN A 317 -0.07 21.67 9.76
CA GLN A 317 0.01 20.36 10.42
C GLN A 317 1.30 19.59 10.08
N ALA A 318 1.74 19.61 8.82
CA ALA A 318 2.96 18.91 8.38
C ALA A 318 4.24 19.52 8.97
N LYS A 319 4.30 20.86 9.12
CA LYS A 319 5.37 21.59 9.82
C LYS A 319 5.44 21.21 11.30
N GLU A 320 4.33 21.32 12.01
CA GLU A 320 4.21 21.02 13.44
C GLU A 320 4.63 19.57 13.75
N ASN A 321 4.12 18.63 12.95
CA ASN A 321 4.42 17.20 13.07
C ASN A 321 5.78 16.81 12.45
N ARG A 322 6.53 17.76 11.87
CA ARG A 322 7.84 17.56 11.23
C ARG A 322 7.86 16.39 10.23
N ARG A 323 6.83 16.33 9.37
CA ARG A 323 6.61 15.25 8.38
C ARG A 323 7.34 15.51 7.06
N GLY A 324 7.68 14.45 6.33
CA GLY A 324 8.28 14.54 4.98
C GLY A 324 9.52 15.42 4.93
N LEU A 325 9.44 16.52 4.19
CA LEU A 325 10.47 17.57 4.06
C LEU A 325 10.74 18.30 5.39
N TRP A 326 9.69 18.56 6.17
CA TRP A 326 9.74 19.31 7.44
C TRP A 326 10.44 18.55 8.57
N GLN A 327 10.88 17.31 8.34
CA GLN A 327 11.74 16.58 9.29
C GLN A 327 13.15 17.18 9.42
N GLY A 328 13.57 18.03 8.47
CA GLY A 328 14.94 18.54 8.38
C GLY A 328 15.02 19.83 7.58
N GLN A 329 16.07 19.98 6.77
CA GLN A 329 16.34 21.20 6.00
C GLN A 329 16.19 20.96 4.51
N PHE A 330 15.46 21.85 3.83
CA PHE A 330 15.26 21.82 2.39
C PHE A 330 15.11 23.24 1.84
N TYR A 331 15.29 23.39 0.53
CA TYR A 331 14.90 24.59 -0.20
C TYR A 331 13.50 24.41 -0.76
N MET A 332 12.69 25.46 -0.75
CA MET A 332 11.39 25.45 -1.44
C MET A 332 11.56 25.10 -2.92
N PRO A 333 10.65 24.34 -3.57
CA PRO A 333 10.89 23.85 -4.93
C PRO A 333 11.05 24.98 -5.95
N TRP A 334 10.29 26.07 -5.82
CA TRP A 334 10.45 27.27 -6.63
C TRP A 334 11.83 27.92 -6.50
N ASP A 335 12.46 27.89 -5.32
CA ASP A 335 13.81 28.43 -5.10
C ASP A 335 14.90 27.44 -5.55
N TRP A 336 14.65 26.14 -5.45
CA TRP A 336 15.50 25.12 -6.08
C TRP A 336 15.58 25.33 -7.60
N ARG A 337 14.45 25.56 -8.29
CA ARG A 337 14.44 25.91 -9.73
C ARG A 337 15.25 27.17 -10.02
N LYS A 338 15.05 28.26 -9.26
CA LYS A 338 15.81 29.51 -9.42
C LYS A 338 17.31 29.27 -9.29
N MET A 339 17.74 28.46 -8.33
CA MET A 339 19.16 28.12 -8.14
C MET A 339 19.71 27.20 -9.25
N GLN A 340 18.96 26.21 -9.71
CA GLN A 340 19.41 25.34 -10.81
C GLN A 340 19.56 26.12 -12.12
N ASN A 341 18.64 27.05 -12.42
CA ASN A 341 18.72 27.92 -13.59
C ASN A 341 19.91 28.90 -13.54
N ARG A 342 20.39 29.27 -12.34
CA ARG A 342 21.57 30.13 -12.14
C ARG A 342 22.91 29.39 -12.20
N LYS A 343 22.95 28.05 -12.15
CA LYS A 343 24.20 27.30 -12.25
C LYS A 343 24.76 27.40 -13.67
N ALA A 344 25.95 27.97 -13.79
CA ALA A 344 26.68 28.02 -15.06
C ALA A 344 26.82 26.62 -15.66
N LYS A 345 26.49 26.47 -16.95
CA LYS A 345 26.60 25.20 -17.69
C LYS A 345 28.06 24.92 -18.04
N ILE A 346 28.88 24.64 -17.02
CA ILE A 346 30.30 24.30 -17.17
C ILE A 346 30.41 22.98 -17.94
N LYS A 347 30.66 23.09 -19.24
CA LYS A 347 30.87 21.95 -20.14
C LYS A 347 32.24 21.34 -19.85
N VAL A 348 32.28 20.31 -19.01
CA VAL A 348 33.51 19.57 -18.69
C VAL A 348 33.99 18.82 -19.94
N ILE A 349 34.87 19.47 -20.70
CA ILE A 349 35.56 18.87 -21.86
C ILE A 349 36.55 17.85 -21.32
N LYS A 350 36.15 16.56 -21.29
CA LYS A 350 37.04 15.47 -20.93
C LYS A 350 38.20 15.42 -21.95
N PRO A 351 39.47 15.46 -21.52
CA PRO A 351 40.60 15.42 -22.45
C PRO A 351 40.59 14.10 -23.24
N LYS A 352 40.80 14.20 -24.55
CA LYS A 352 40.78 13.05 -25.46
C LYS A 352 41.98 12.16 -25.17
N LYS A 353 41.76 11.02 -24.49
CA LYS A 353 42.81 10.05 -24.12
C LYS A 353 43.61 9.66 -25.38
N LYS A 354 44.87 10.10 -25.48
CA LYS A 354 45.78 9.62 -26.51
C LYS A 354 45.86 8.09 -26.38
N LYS A 355 45.62 7.36 -27.47
CA LYS A 355 46.07 5.97 -27.56
C LYS A 355 47.59 6.02 -27.71
N ASN A 356 48.32 5.37 -26.81
CA ASN A 356 49.76 5.27 -26.96
C ASN A 356 50.05 4.33 -28.14
N MET A 357 50.47 4.92 -29.27
CA MET A 357 50.94 4.18 -30.44
C MET A 357 52.41 3.80 -30.21
N PHE A 358 52.63 2.86 -29.29
CA PHE A 358 53.89 2.15 -29.14
C PHE A 358 53.62 0.68 -29.42
N GLY A 359 53.68 0.33 -30.70
CA GLY A 359 53.96 -1.03 -31.13
C GLY A 359 55.41 -1.07 -31.60
N ILE A 360 56.24 -1.77 -30.84
CA ILE A 360 57.56 -2.31 -31.20
C ILE A 360 57.57 -3.70 -30.57
#